data_AF-A0A2I6S835-F1
#
_entry.id   AF-A0A2I6S835-F1
#
_cell.length_a   1.000
_cell.length_b   1.000
_cell.length_c   1.000
_cell.angle_alpha   90.00
_cell.angle_beta   90.00
_cell.angle_gamma   90.00
#
_symmetry.space_group_name_H-M   'P 1'
#
loop_
_entity.id
_entity.type
_entity.pdbx_description
1 polymer ?
#
loop_
_entity_poly.entity_id
_entity_poly.type
_entity_poly.pdbx_seq_one_letter_code
_entity_poly.pdbx_strand_id
1 'polypeptide(L)' 'MSNALIALRRIFAPPPLMVGTVTAVNGAECVIELDDGGIHTARGDATVNDRVWFRPGGVIEGAAPAPTVTVIEI' A
#
# COMPACT_ATOMS: atom_id res chain seq x y z
N MET A 1 9.79 28.85 12.32
CA MET A 1 8.31 28.84 12.45
C MET A 1 7.82 27.44 12.10
N SER A 2 7.00 26.81 12.93
CA SER A 2 6.44 25.49 12.62
C SER A 2 5.30 25.63 11.60
N ASN A 3 5.25 24.71 10.62
CA ASN A 3 4.18 24.70 9.61
C ASN A 3 2.89 24.14 10.25
N ALA A 4 1.87 25.00 10.40
CA ALA A 4 0.61 24.67 11.04
C ALA A 4 -0.13 23.50 10.36
N LEU A 5 -0.06 23.38 9.03
CA LEU A 5 -0.65 22.26 8.29
C LEU A 5 0.03 20.93 8.65
N ILE A 6 1.35 20.93 8.79
CA ILE A 6 2.09 19.73 9.22
C ILE A 6 1.74 19.36 10.66
N ALA A 7 1.62 20.35 11.55
CA ALA A 7 1.24 20.13 12.93
C ALA A 7 -0.17 19.51 13.04
N LEU A 8 -1.14 20.05 12.32
CA LEU A 8 -2.50 19.52 12.26
C LEU A 8 -2.53 18.09 11.68
N ARG A 9 -1.81 17.84 10.58
CA ARG A 9 -1.82 16.53 9.93
C ARG A 9 -1.26 15.41 10.81
N ARG A 10 -0.34 15.73 11.72
CA ARG A 10 0.26 14.78 12.68
C ARG A 10 -0.68 14.36 13.81
N ILE A 11 -1.81 15.06 14.00
CA ILE A 11 -2.82 14.70 15.01
C ILE A 11 -3.69 13.54 14.50
N PHE A 12 -3.84 13.42 13.18
CA PHE A 12 -4.58 12.31 12.58
C PHE A 12 -3.74 11.03 12.52
N ALA A 13 -4.43 9.89 12.59
CA ALA A 13 -3.80 8.60 12.36
C ALA A 13 -3.20 8.55 10.94
N PRO A 14 -2.04 7.89 10.76
CA PRO A 14 -1.48 7.69 9.44
C PRO A 14 -2.42 6.80 8.59
N PRO A 15 -2.32 6.86 7.24
CA PRO A 15 -3.03 5.94 6.38
C PRO A 15 -2.78 4.49 6.81
N PRO A 16 -3.80 3.62 6.75
CA PRO A 16 -3.67 2.23 7.15
C PRO A 16 -2.63 1.51 6.28
N LEU A 17 -2.02 0.46 6.83
CA LEU A 17 -1.21 -0.45 6.04
C LEU A 17 -2.16 -1.36 5.24
N MET A 18 -1.95 -1.41 3.93
CA MET A 18 -2.80 -2.16 3.00
C MET A 18 -1.96 -3.17 2.24
N VAL A 19 -2.61 -4.20 1.70
CA VAL A 19 -1.99 -5.21 0.84
C VAL A 19 -2.66 -5.19 -0.52
N GLY A 20 -1.85 -5.28 -1.57
CA GLY A 20 -2.34 -5.35 -2.94
C GLY A 20 -1.27 -5.86 -3.89
N THR A 21 -1.62 -5.95 -5.16
CA THR A 21 -0.77 -6.45 -6.24
C THR A 21 -0.36 -5.29 -7.14
N VAL A 22 0.93 -5.17 -7.46
CA VAL A 22 1.44 -4.13 -8.36
C VAL A 22 1.01 -4.43 -9.79
N THR A 23 0.29 -3.50 -10.41
CA THR A 23 -0.21 -3.64 -11.80
C THR A 23 0.57 -2.80 -12.81
N ALA A 24 1.23 -1.73 -12.36
CA ALA A 24 2.12 -0.93 -13.20
C ALA A 24 3.23 -0.26 -12.37
N VAL A 25 4.36 0.01 -13.00
CA VAL A 25 5.51 0.71 -12.40
C VAL A 25 5.99 1.80 -13.35
N ASN A 26 6.15 3.02 -12.84
CA ASN A 26 6.73 4.16 -13.56
C ASN A 26 7.80 4.83 -12.68
N GLY A 27 9.07 4.51 -12.95
CA GLY A 27 10.17 4.91 -12.08
C GLY A 27 9.98 4.35 -10.68
N ALA A 28 9.87 5.23 -9.68
CA ALA A 28 9.64 4.84 -8.28
C ALA A 28 8.16 4.79 -7.89
N GLU A 29 7.23 5.13 -8.79
CA GLU A 29 5.79 5.10 -8.51
C GLU A 29 5.17 3.79 -9.02
N CYS A 30 4.49 3.08 -8.13
CA CYS A 30 3.78 1.84 -8.42
C CYS A 30 2.28 2.07 -8.34
N VAL A 31 1.54 1.50 -9.29
CA VAL A 31 0.08 1.36 -9.25
C VAL A 31 -0.23 0.00 -8.66
N ILE A 32 -1.09 -0.04 -7.65
CA ILE A 32 -1.38 -1.21 -6.84
C ILE A 32 -2.90 -1.42 -6.84
N GLU A 33 -3.32 -2.62 -7.20
CA GLU A 33 -4.71 -3.06 -7.15
C GLU A 33 -4.94 -3.93 -5.91
N LEU A 34 -5.99 -3.61 -5.15
CA LEU A 34 -6.44 -4.44 -4.04
C LEU A 34 -7.26 -5.62 -4.54
N ASP A 35 -7.41 -6.63 -3.68
CA ASP A 35 -8.23 -7.81 -3.97
C ASP A 35 -9.74 -7.46 -4.13
N ASP A 36 -10.16 -6.26 -3.72
CA ASP A 36 -11.51 -5.71 -3.92
C ASP A 36 -11.66 -4.85 -5.20
N GLY A 37 -10.60 -4.73 -6.01
CA GLY A 37 -10.54 -3.91 -7.23
C GLY A 37 -10.17 -2.44 -7.00
N GLY A 38 -9.89 -2.01 -5.76
CA GLY A 38 -9.44 -0.66 -5.46
C GLY A 38 -8.06 -0.36 -6.04
N ILE A 39 -7.89 0.79 -6.71
CA ILE A 39 -6.61 1.21 -7.29
C ILE A 39 -5.97 2.31 -6.45
N HIS A 40 -4.72 2.09 -6.05
CA HIS A 40 -3.91 3.03 -5.28
C HIS A 40 -2.54 3.23 -5.90
N THR A 41 -1.85 4.29 -5.47
CA THR A 41 -0.44 4.51 -5.78
C THR A 41 0.39 4.52 -4.51
N ALA A 42 1.61 4.02 -4.63
CA ALA A 42 2.65 4.09 -3.61
C ALA A 42 4.03 4.13 -4.25
N ARG A 43 5.01 4.65 -3.52
CA ARG A 43 6.41 4.70 -3.99
C ARG A 43 7.25 3.58 -3.42
N GLY A 44 8.06 2.93 -4.23
CA GLY A 44 8.96 1.88 -3.78
C GLY A 44 9.66 1.15 -4.92
N ASP A 45 10.50 0.19 -4.54
CA ASP A 45 11.16 -0.74 -5.46
C ASP A 45 10.38 -2.05 -5.45
N ALA A 46 9.55 -2.24 -6.47
CA ALA A 46 8.72 -3.43 -6.69
C ALA A 46 8.51 -3.63 -8.19
N THR A 47 8.18 -4.85 -8.57
CA THR A 47 7.91 -5.24 -9.96
C THR A 47 6.44 -5.57 -10.19
N VAL A 48 5.99 -5.52 -11.44
CA VAL A 48 4.62 -5.89 -11.80
C VAL A 48 4.35 -7.34 -11.39
N ASN A 49 3.17 -7.58 -10.82
CA ASN A 49 2.72 -8.82 -10.15
C ASN A 49 3.26 -9.07 -8.74
N ASP A 50 4.11 -8.19 -8.18
CA ASP A 50 4.50 -8.33 -6.78
C ASP A 50 3.31 -8.00 -5.86
N ARG A 51 3.11 -8.85 -4.84
CA ARG A 51 2.20 -8.56 -3.74
C ARG A 51 2.96 -7.79 -2.67
N VAL A 52 2.46 -6.62 -2.28
CA VAL A 52 3.20 -5.68 -1.41
C VAL A 52 2.35 -5.14 -0.28
N TRP A 53 3.00 -4.87 0.85
CA TRP A 53 2.46 -4.03 1.91
C TRP A 53 2.80 -2.56 1.61
N PHE A 54 1.81 -1.68 1.67
CA PHE A 54 1.99 -0.27 1.35
C PHE A 54 1.05 0.65 2.13
N ARG A 55 1.37 1.95 2.14
CA ARG A 55 0.43 3.01 2.57
C ARG A 55 -0.08 3.79 1.38
N PRO A 56 -1.41 3.98 1.22
CA PRO A 56 -1.97 4.78 0.15
C PRO A 56 -1.38 6.19 0.08
N GLY A 57 -0.91 6.61 -1.10
CA GLY A 57 -0.26 7.91 -1.30
C GLY A 57 1.07 8.06 -0.55
N GLY A 58 1.63 6.94 -0.05
CA GLY A 58 2.86 6.87 0.71
C GLY A 58 3.89 5.99 0.03
N VAL A 59 4.44 5.04 0.78
CA VAL A 59 5.51 4.15 0.33
C VAL A 59 5.09 2.69 0.41
N ILE A 60 5.74 1.85 -0.39
CA ILE A 60 5.78 0.40 -0.21
C ILE A 60 6.69 0.10 0.97
N GLU A 61 6.17 -0.61 1.97
CA GLU A 61 6.90 -0.99 3.18
C GLU A 61 7.58 -2.36 3.04
N GLY A 62 7.17 -3.18 2.07
CA GLY A 62 7.85 -4.43 1.73
C GLY A 62 6.98 -5.42 0.96
N ALA A 63 7.54 -6.59 0.66
CA ALA A 63 6.81 -7.71 0.06
C ALA A 63 5.79 -8.28 1.05
N ALA A 64 4.59 -8.60 0.55
CA ALA A 64 3.56 -9.26 1.32
C ALA A 64 3.51 -10.75 0.99
N PRO A 65 3.41 -11.63 1.99
CA PRO A 65 3.27 -13.06 1.75
C PRO A 65 1.93 -13.37 1.09
N ALA A 66 1.85 -14.51 0.42
CA ALA A 66 0.58 -15.05 -0.04
C ALA A 66 -0.35 -15.32 1.16
N PRO A 67 -1.66 -15.04 1.04
CA PRO A 67 -2.61 -15.31 2.11
C PRO A 67 -2.70 -16.83 2.36
N THR A 68 -2.66 -17.23 3.64
CA THR A 68 -2.92 -18.61 4.04
C THR A 68 -4.41 -18.89 3.96
N VAL A 69 -4.80 -19.90 3.17
CA VAL A 69 -6.20 -20.32 3.03
C VAL A 69 -6.46 -21.49 3.99
N THR A 70 -7.48 -21.33 4.84
CA THR A 70 -7.97 -22.41 5.73
C THR A 70 -9.42 -22.72 5.38
N VAL A 71 -9.70 -23.97 5.03
CA VAL A 71 -11.06 -24.44 4.73
C VAL A 71 -11.75 -24.83 6.04
N ILE A 72 -12.96 -24.33 6.25
CA ILE A 72 -13.81 -24.69 7.39
C ILE A 72 -14.89 -25.62 6.85
N GLU A 73 -14.95 -26.85 7.37
CA GLU A 73 -16.03 -27.80 7.07
C GLU A 73 -17.27 -27.48 7.92
N ILE A 74 -18.45 -27.60 7.30
CA ILE A 74 -19.76 -27.38 7.94
C ILE A 74 -20.33 -28.67 8.51
#